data_AF-A0A3C0WY78-F1
#
_entry.id   AF-A0A3C0WY78-F1
#
_cell.length_a   1.000
_cell.length_b   1.000
_cell.length_c   1.000
_cell.angle_alpha   90.00
_cell.angle_beta   90.00
_cell.angle_gamma   90.00
#
_symmetry.space_group_name_H-M   'P 1'
#
loop_
_entity.id
_entity.type
_entity.pdbx_description
1 polymer ?
#
loop_
_entity_poly.entity_id
_entity_poly.type
_entity_poly.pdbx_seq_one_letter_code
_entity_poly.pdbx_strand_id
1 'polypeptide(L)'
;KRGADPEKLMKKVMKMTPLEDSFSCNFNILIAGSPRVMGVKEIISEWVAFREECVRRRVYFKLSKAKDRLHLLKGLEKILLDIDKAIKIVRETDEEAQVVPNLMIGFGIDEIQAEYVAEIKLRHLNREYILKRTADIEDLMKEIAEMEGVLNSRSKLLNIIIKELKEVAEKYGQDRKTEIISAAEEGGEDEPIELDTSPVTLFFTKDGYFKKITPQSLRMSGEQKLKEGDEITQTVESTNAEELLFFTNKSQVYKSRTSEFADGKASVLGDYVPSRLEFEEAENAVYMVATADYKGYMLFVFDNGRIAKVPLSSYQTKTNRKKLIKAYCDKFTLHSIFFIKEDTELLLKSTNGRMLIVNTASVPAKTTKDNGGIAVMTQKRGQRLSEVVFYEKDSLDGDHRYRTRNLPAAGSNKPVGTAEQEQMIL
;
A
#
# COMPACT_ATOMS: atom_id res chain seq x y z
N LYS A 1 -6.10 -16.52 -41.58
CA LYS A 1 -6.80 -17.58 -42.36
C LYS A 1 -8.12 -17.00 -42.85
N ARG A 2 -8.62 -17.33 -44.06
CA ARG A 2 -9.96 -16.87 -44.49
C ARG A 2 -10.99 -17.36 -43.45
N GLY A 3 -11.79 -16.44 -42.90
CA GLY A 3 -12.86 -16.73 -41.93
C GLY A 3 -12.50 -16.61 -40.43
N ALA A 4 -11.28 -16.17 -40.08
CA ALA A 4 -10.92 -15.89 -38.68
C ALA A 4 -10.96 -14.39 -38.40
N ASP A 5 -11.52 -14.01 -37.25
CA ASP A 5 -11.51 -12.63 -36.73
C ASP A 5 -10.08 -12.23 -36.32
N PRO A 6 -9.44 -11.27 -37.02
CA PRO A 6 -8.06 -10.87 -36.76
C PRO A 6 -7.84 -10.30 -35.35
N GLU A 7 -8.82 -9.59 -34.79
CA GLU A 7 -8.68 -8.94 -33.48
C GLU A 7 -8.71 -9.98 -32.36
N LYS A 8 -9.63 -10.95 -32.44
CA LYS A 8 -9.69 -12.07 -31.49
C LYS A 8 -8.44 -12.95 -31.56
N LEU A 9 -7.91 -13.15 -32.76
CA LEU A 9 -6.65 -13.88 -32.93
C LEU A 9 -5.48 -13.09 -32.30
N MET A 10 -5.41 -11.77 -32.52
CA MET A 10 -4.37 -10.93 -31.95
C MET A 10 -4.37 -10.96 -30.42
N LYS A 11 -5.53 -10.80 -29.78
CA LYS A 11 -5.67 -10.93 -28.31
C LYS A 11 -5.18 -12.29 -27.80
N LYS A 12 -5.50 -13.37 -28.51
CA LYS A 12 -5.03 -14.71 -28.16
C LYS A 12 -3.52 -14.87 -28.31
N VAL A 13 -2.95 -14.28 -29.36
CA VAL A 13 -1.50 -14.28 -29.63
C VAL A 13 -0.76 -13.46 -28.59
N MET A 14 -1.22 -12.24 -28.26
CA MET A 14 -0.66 -11.40 -27.20
C MET A 14 -0.60 -12.17 -25.87
N LYS A 15 -1.69 -12.85 -25.49
CA LYS A 15 -1.74 -13.64 -24.24
C LYS A 15 -0.86 -14.90 -24.21
N MET A 16 -0.62 -15.52 -25.37
CA MET A 16 0.10 -16.80 -25.47
C MET A 16 1.57 -16.65 -25.88
N THR A 17 2.02 -15.45 -26.20
CA THR A 17 3.37 -15.19 -26.71
C THR A 17 4.01 -13.98 -26.02
N PRO A 18 5.34 -13.80 -26.06
CA PRO A 18 6.02 -12.65 -25.47
C PRO A 18 5.76 -11.30 -26.16
N LEU A 19 4.77 -11.21 -27.05
CA LEU A 19 4.35 -9.94 -27.66
C LEU A 19 3.67 -9.03 -26.63
N GLU A 20 3.07 -9.62 -25.59
CA GLU A 20 2.66 -8.94 -24.36
C GLU A 20 3.39 -9.59 -23.19
N ASP A 21 4.09 -8.80 -22.38
CA ASP A 21 4.83 -9.32 -21.24
C ASP A 21 4.79 -8.34 -20.07
N SER A 22 4.96 -8.88 -18.88
CA SER A 22 5.03 -8.11 -17.64
C SER A 22 6.47 -7.73 -17.33
N PHE A 23 6.73 -6.43 -17.12
CA PHE A 23 8.02 -5.97 -16.65
C PHE A 23 7.96 -5.57 -15.17
N SER A 24 8.65 -6.32 -14.31
CA SER A 24 8.70 -6.03 -12.88
C SER A 24 9.62 -4.84 -12.59
N CYS A 25 9.05 -3.76 -12.05
CA CYS A 25 9.81 -2.59 -11.61
C CYS A 25 10.17 -2.70 -10.13
N ASN A 26 11.43 -3.04 -9.84
CA ASN A 26 11.98 -3.01 -8.48
C ASN A 26 13.24 -2.11 -8.44
N PHE A 27 13.11 -0.92 -7.87
CA PHE A 27 14.22 0.04 -7.74
C PHE A 27 15.02 -0.22 -6.48
N ASN A 28 15.95 -1.18 -6.53
CA ASN A 28 16.92 -1.41 -5.49
C ASN A 28 18.21 -0.62 -5.77
N ILE A 29 18.54 0.36 -4.94
CA ILE A 29 19.63 1.33 -5.16
C ILE A 29 20.53 1.41 -3.91
N LEU A 30 21.83 1.61 -4.13
CA LEU A 30 22.80 1.81 -3.06
C LEU A 30 22.83 3.28 -2.61
N ILE A 31 22.47 3.54 -1.36
CA ILE A 31 22.59 4.86 -0.73
C ILE A 31 23.60 4.75 0.42
N ALA A 32 24.67 5.54 0.36
CA ALA A 32 25.76 5.52 1.34
C ALA A 32 26.31 4.10 1.62
N GLY A 33 26.41 3.27 0.59
CA GLY A 33 26.90 1.88 0.68
C GLY A 33 25.88 0.84 1.14
N SER A 34 24.63 1.22 1.43
CA SER A 34 23.57 0.30 1.85
C SER A 34 22.48 0.17 0.77
N PRO A 35 22.05 -1.05 0.41
CA PRO A 35 20.96 -1.26 -0.55
C PRO A 35 19.61 -0.88 0.07
N ARG A 36 18.80 -0.15 -0.69
CA ARG A 36 17.44 0.27 -0.30
C ARG A 36 16.51 0.14 -1.50
N VAL A 37 15.31 -0.39 -1.24
CA VAL A 37 14.21 -0.34 -2.22
C VAL A 37 13.52 1.01 -2.07
N MET A 38 13.42 1.76 -3.16
CA MET A 38 12.97 3.16 -3.13
C MET A 38 11.89 3.45 -4.18
N GLY A 39 11.01 4.40 -3.88
CA GLY A 39 10.06 4.94 -4.86
C GLY A 39 10.67 6.03 -5.74
N VAL A 40 10.04 6.35 -6.88
CA VAL A 40 10.51 7.39 -7.83
C VAL A 40 10.77 8.74 -7.15
N LYS A 41 9.87 9.16 -6.24
CA LYS A 41 10.03 10.42 -5.48
C LYS A 41 11.29 10.43 -4.63
N GLU A 42 11.57 9.32 -3.96
CA GLU A 42 12.72 9.20 -3.07
C GLU A 42 14.02 9.21 -3.87
N ILE A 43 14.05 8.50 -5.00
CA ILE A 43 15.18 8.48 -5.95
C ILE A 43 15.53 9.90 -6.42
N ILE A 44 14.51 10.66 -6.85
CA ILE A 44 14.71 12.04 -7.29
C ILE A 44 15.21 12.91 -6.12
N SER A 45 14.69 12.70 -4.91
CA SER A 45 15.08 13.48 -3.73
C SER A 45 16.54 13.22 -3.33
N GLU A 46 16.98 11.96 -3.33
CA GLU A 46 18.38 11.59 -3.07
C GLU A 46 19.32 12.15 -4.14
N TRP A 47 18.91 12.08 -5.42
CA TRP A 47 19.70 12.65 -6.51
C TRP A 47 19.84 14.18 -6.37
N VAL A 48 18.77 14.89 -5.98
CA VAL A 48 18.81 16.33 -5.73
C VAL A 48 19.76 16.65 -4.58
N ALA A 49 19.69 15.92 -3.46
CA ALA A 49 20.60 16.12 -2.33
C ALA A 49 22.07 15.89 -2.71
N PHE A 50 22.35 14.83 -3.47
CA PHE A 50 23.67 14.57 -4.03
C PHE A 50 24.13 15.73 -4.92
N ARG A 51 23.25 16.22 -5.82
CA ARG A 51 23.58 17.31 -6.73
C ARG A 51 23.82 18.63 -6.01
N GLU A 52 23.04 18.94 -4.98
CA GLU A 52 23.24 20.11 -4.12
C GLU A 52 24.67 20.13 -3.55
N GLU A 53 25.13 19.00 -3.02
CA GLU A 53 26.46 18.86 -2.45
C GLU A 53 27.58 18.98 -3.51
N CYS A 54 27.41 18.39 -4.69
CA CYS A 54 28.35 18.57 -5.80
C CYS A 54 28.52 20.05 -6.19
N VAL A 55 27.40 20.77 -6.32
CA VAL A 55 27.43 22.20 -6.68
C VAL A 55 28.06 23.02 -5.56
N ARG A 56 27.73 22.73 -4.29
CA ARG A 56 28.33 23.39 -3.13
C ARG A 56 29.86 23.23 -3.13
N ARG A 57 30.37 22.00 -3.29
CA ARG A 57 31.81 21.73 -3.36
C ARG A 57 32.50 22.47 -4.50
N ARG A 58 31.87 22.50 -5.68
CA ARG A 58 32.38 23.22 -6.85
C ARG A 58 32.46 24.73 -6.60
N VAL A 59 31.42 25.33 -6.02
CA VAL A 59 31.38 26.77 -5.69
C VAL A 59 32.40 27.08 -4.60
N TYR A 60 32.50 26.26 -3.56
CA TYR A 60 33.48 26.41 -2.49
C TYR A 60 34.92 26.38 -3.02
N PHE A 61 35.24 25.43 -3.90
CA PHE A 61 36.55 25.35 -4.53
C PHE A 61 36.89 26.61 -5.34
N LYS A 62 35.95 27.12 -6.14
CA LYS A 62 36.14 28.37 -6.89
C LYS A 62 36.28 29.57 -5.97
N LEU A 63 35.46 29.64 -4.92
CA LEU A 63 35.49 30.69 -3.92
C LEU A 63 36.84 30.74 -3.19
N SER A 64 37.36 29.59 -2.76
CA SER A 64 38.67 29.52 -2.10
C SER A 64 39.76 30.09 -3.00
N LYS A 65 39.83 29.63 -4.26
CA LYS A 65 40.80 30.15 -5.24
C LYS A 65 40.64 31.64 -5.51
N ALA A 66 39.40 32.12 -5.57
CA ALA A 66 39.12 33.54 -5.78
C ALA A 66 39.57 34.37 -4.56
N LYS A 67 39.33 33.89 -3.33
CA LYS A 67 39.80 34.54 -2.10
C LYS A 67 41.32 34.59 -2.01
N ASP A 68 42.00 33.49 -2.33
CA ASP A 68 43.47 33.43 -2.36
C ASP A 68 44.02 34.46 -3.38
N ARG A 69 43.40 34.55 -4.56
CA ARG A 69 43.79 35.54 -5.57
C ARG A 69 43.49 36.98 -5.12
N LEU A 70 42.34 37.23 -4.51
CA LEU A 70 41.98 38.55 -4.00
C LEU A 70 42.95 38.98 -2.90
N HIS A 71 43.37 38.05 -2.06
CA HIS A 71 44.36 38.30 -1.00
C HIS A 71 45.67 38.82 -1.59
N LEU A 72 46.23 38.14 -2.60
CA LEU A 72 47.43 38.60 -3.30
C LEU A 72 47.25 39.99 -3.93
N LEU A 73 46.11 40.19 -4.61
CA LEU A 73 45.83 41.46 -5.29
C LEU A 73 45.63 42.64 -4.33
N LYS A 74 45.09 42.42 -3.11
CA LYS A 74 45.00 43.46 -2.09
C LYS A 74 46.36 43.88 -1.55
N GLY A 75 47.31 42.94 -1.44
CA GLY A 75 48.70 43.25 -1.12
C GLY A 75 49.33 44.12 -2.22
N LEU A 76 49.12 43.73 -3.47
CA LEU A 76 49.57 44.49 -4.64
C LEU A 76 48.94 45.89 -4.71
N GLU A 77 47.65 46.04 -4.45
CA GLU A 77 46.93 47.33 -4.47
C GLU A 77 47.53 48.33 -3.49
N LYS A 78 47.81 47.91 -2.24
CA LYS A 78 48.46 48.76 -1.24
C LYS A 78 49.82 49.29 -1.70
N ILE A 79 50.56 48.48 -2.44
CA ILE A 79 51.88 48.82 -2.97
C ILE A 79 51.76 49.75 -4.17
N LEU A 80 50.82 49.48 -5.09
CA LEU A 80 50.58 50.31 -6.27
C LEU A 80 50.09 51.72 -5.92
N LEU A 81 49.44 51.89 -4.75
CA LEU A 81 49.02 53.21 -4.24
C LEU A 81 50.20 54.06 -3.72
N ASP A 82 51.30 53.44 -3.27
CA ASP A 82 52.47 54.12 -2.72
C ASP A 82 53.77 53.42 -3.16
N ILE A 83 53.99 53.43 -4.48
CA ILE A 83 55.11 52.75 -5.15
C ILE A 83 56.45 53.35 -4.71
N ASP A 84 56.52 54.66 -4.51
CA ASP A 84 57.76 55.33 -4.11
C ASP A 84 58.23 54.86 -2.73
N LYS A 85 57.30 54.66 -1.78
CA LYS A 85 57.61 54.07 -0.48
C LYS A 85 58.10 52.64 -0.61
N ALA A 86 57.48 51.83 -1.47
CA ALA A 86 57.89 50.44 -1.70
C ALA A 86 59.31 50.37 -2.29
N ILE A 87 59.60 51.18 -3.31
CA ILE A 87 60.95 51.27 -3.91
C ILE A 87 61.96 51.74 -2.89
N LYS A 88 61.62 52.72 -2.05
CA LYS A 88 62.49 53.21 -0.99
C LYS A 88 62.85 52.10 0.00
N ILE A 89 61.86 51.35 0.49
CA ILE A 89 62.08 50.22 1.41
C ILE A 89 63.01 49.17 0.78
N VAL A 90 62.75 48.78 -0.47
CA VAL A 90 63.57 47.78 -1.17
C VAL A 90 65.00 48.29 -1.37
N ARG A 91 65.18 49.58 -1.72
CA ARG A 91 66.49 50.18 -2.00
C ARG A 91 67.32 50.46 -0.74
N GLU A 92 66.67 50.69 0.40
CA GLU A 92 67.31 50.91 1.72
C GLU A 92 67.56 49.59 2.47
N THR A 93 67.14 48.44 1.93
CA THR A 93 67.37 47.13 2.54
C THR A 93 68.71 46.55 2.09
N ASP A 94 69.61 46.26 3.03
CA ASP A 94 70.97 45.78 2.76
C ASP A 94 71.05 44.30 2.34
N GLU A 95 70.18 43.44 2.89
CA GLU A 95 70.17 41.99 2.63
C GLU A 95 68.87 41.57 1.92
N GLU A 96 68.98 40.76 0.87
CA GLU A 96 67.83 40.25 0.11
C GLU A 96 66.81 39.51 0.99
N ALA A 97 67.29 38.74 1.97
CA ALA A 97 66.43 38.02 2.93
C ALA A 97 65.57 38.95 3.81
N GLN A 98 65.92 40.24 3.92
CA GLN A 98 65.19 41.22 4.72
C GLN A 98 64.14 42.00 3.92
N VAL A 99 64.11 41.86 2.58
CA VAL A 99 63.17 42.60 1.71
C VAL A 99 61.73 42.27 2.06
N VAL A 100 61.41 40.97 2.20
CA VAL A 100 60.06 40.49 2.51
C VAL A 100 59.62 40.92 3.92
N PRO A 101 60.40 40.71 5.01
CA PRO A 101 60.09 41.25 6.33
C PRO A 101 59.86 42.77 6.36
N ASN A 102 60.68 43.54 5.64
CA ASN A 102 60.57 45.00 5.60
C ASN A 102 59.31 45.46 4.86
N LEU A 103 58.94 44.80 3.76
CA LEU A 103 57.69 45.06 3.04
C LEU A 103 56.45 44.72 3.90
N MET A 104 56.49 43.61 4.64
CA MET A 104 55.42 43.24 5.58
C MET A 104 55.18 44.33 6.62
N ILE A 105 56.25 44.82 7.27
CA ILE A 105 56.17 45.88 8.28
C ILE A 105 55.73 47.22 7.65
N GLY A 106 56.29 47.57 6.49
CA GLY A 106 56.07 48.85 5.84
C GLY A 106 54.64 49.07 5.32
N PHE A 107 53.95 47.99 4.93
CA PHE A 107 52.60 48.05 4.35
C PHE A 107 51.53 47.29 5.14
N GLY A 108 51.91 46.63 6.24
CA GLY A 108 51.02 45.81 7.04
C GLY A 108 50.38 44.71 6.18
N ILE A 109 51.20 43.99 5.43
CA ILE A 109 50.83 42.86 4.56
C ILE A 109 51.46 41.59 5.12
N ASP A 110 50.90 40.43 4.79
CA ASP A 110 51.47 39.16 5.24
C ASP A 110 52.61 38.67 4.32
N GLU A 111 53.27 37.60 4.73
CA GLU A 111 54.42 37.02 4.03
C GLU A 111 54.08 36.62 2.59
N ILE A 112 52.91 36.01 2.37
CA ILE A 112 52.47 35.56 1.04
C ILE A 112 52.23 36.76 0.12
N GLN A 113 51.62 37.82 0.63
CA GLN A 113 51.45 39.08 -0.12
C GLN A 113 52.78 39.76 -0.41
N ALA A 114 53.68 39.82 0.58
CA ALA A 114 54.99 40.47 0.43
C ALA A 114 55.88 39.74 -0.58
N GLU A 115 55.89 38.40 -0.57
CA GLU A 115 56.59 37.58 -1.56
C GLU A 115 56.05 37.85 -2.98
N TYR A 116 54.73 37.84 -3.13
CA TYR A 116 54.08 38.12 -4.41
C TYR A 116 54.40 39.52 -4.96
N VAL A 117 54.53 40.50 -4.06
CA VAL A 117 54.88 41.88 -4.40
C VAL A 117 56.36 42.02 -4.76
N ALA A 118 57.24 41.32 -4.05
CA ALA A 118 58.68 41.38 -4.31
C ALA A 118 59.02 40.92 -5.74
N GLU A 119 58.24 40.00 -6.31
CA GLU A 119 58.40 39.50 -7.68
C GLU A 119 57.83 40.41 -8.80
N ILE A 120 57.31 41.60 -8.46
CA ILE A 120 56.74 42.50 -9.47
C ILE A 120 57.82 42.99 -10.44
N LYS A 121 57.51 42.91 -11.75
CA LYS A 121 58.35 43.46 -12.81
C LYS A 121 58.11 44.95 -13.01
N LEU A 122 59.16 45.72 -13.28
CA LEU A 122 59.07 47.18 -13.54
C LEU A 122 58.01 47.57 -14.58
N ARG A 123 57.78 46.74 -15.61
CA ARG A 123 56.74 46.98 -16.62
C ARG A 123 55.30 47.00 -16.06
N HIS A 124 55.08 46.41 -14.89
CA HIS A 124 53.79 46.37 -14.20
C HIS A 124 53.51 47.64 -13.37
N LEU A 125 54.42 48.63 -13.39
CA LEU A 125 54.22 49.92 -12.72
C LEU A 125 53.58 50.98 -13.64
N ASN A 126 53.22 50.62 -14.87
CA ASN A 126 52.57 51.55 -15.79
C ASN A 126 51.10 51.82 -15.38
N ARG A 127 50.57 52.98 -15.77
CA ARG A 127 49.21 53.42 -15.40
C ARG A 127 48.12 52.44 -15.88
N GLU A 128 48.28 51.88 -17.07
CA GLU A 128 47.32 50.94 -17.66
C GLU A 128 47.20 49.66 -16.81
N TYR A 129 48.33 49.11 -16.38
CA TYR A 129 48.39 47.92 -15.54
C TYR A 129 47.72 48.16 -14.20
N ILE A 130 48.00 49.31 -13.57
CA ILE A 130 47.39 49.68 -12.28
C ILE A 130 45.88 49.75 -12.42
N LEU A 131 45.37 50.53 -13.38
CA LEU A 131 43.92 50.68 -13.60
C LEU A 131 43.24 49.33 -13.86
N LYS A 132 43.87 48.48 -14.68
CA LYS A 132 43.36 47.14 -14.98
C LYS A 132 43.34 46.25 -13.74
N ARG A 133 44.36 46.32 -12.88
CA ARG A 133 44.42 45.52 -11.64
C ARG A 133 43.41 46.00 -10.60
N THR A 134 43.21 47.30 -10.45
CA THR A 134 42.15 47.82 -9.57
C THR A 134 40.78 47.37 -10.06
N ALA A 135 40.50 47.42 -11.37
CA ALA A 135 39.26 46.88 -11.94
C ALA A 135 39.11 45.36 -11.70
N ASP A 136 40.19 44.58 -11.92
CA ASP A 136 40.19 43.13 -11.63
C ASP A 136 39.86 42.83 -10.15
N ILE A 137 40.33 43.66 -9.21
CA ILE A 137 40.03 43.52 -7.78
C ILE A 137 38.54 43.74 -7.51
N GLU A 138 37.98 44.83 -8.04
CA GLU A 138 36.56 45.14 -7.87
C GLU A 138 35.67 44.04 -8.43
N ASP A 139 35.99 43.53 -9.61
CA ASP A 139 35.22 42.45 -10.24
C ASP A 139 35.37 41.13 -9.48
N LEU A 140 36.58 40.80 -9.02
CA LEU A 140 36.81 39.63 -8.19
C LEU A 140 36.08 39.71 -6.84
N MET A 141 35.99 40.91 -6.24
CA MET A 141 35.20 41.13 -5.03
C MET A 141 33.70 40.91 -5.28
N LYS A 142 33.17 41.38 -6.42
CA LYS A 142 31.77 41.13 -6.82
C LYS A 142 31.52 39.63 -7.01
N GLU A 143 32.40 38.93 -7.72
CA GLU A 143 32.30 37.48 -7.93
C GLU A 143 32.33 36.70 -6.62
N ILE A 144 33.22 37.07 -5.69
CA ILE A 144 33.30 36.46 -4.36
C ILE A 144 31.99 36.67 -3.59
N ALA A 145 31.46 37.89 -3.58
CA ALA A 145 30.20 38.20 -2.91
C ALA A 145 29.02 37.42 -3.50
N GLU A 146 29.00 37.23 -4.83
CA GLU A 146 28.01 36.40 -5.50
C GLU A 146 28.13 34.92 -5.08
N MET A 147 29.34 34.35 -5.11
CA MET A 147 29.60 32.97 -4.71
C MET A 147 29.27 32.70 -3.23
N GLU A 148 29.62 33.63 -2.33
CA GLU A 148 29.21 33.56 -0.92
C GLU A 148 27.69 33.63 -0.77
N GLY A 149 27.04 34.51 -1.54
CA GLY A 149 25.59 34.58 -1.60
C GLY A 149 24.94 33.28 -2.05
N VAL A 150 25.56 32.56 -3.00
CA VAL A 150 25.11 31.24 -3.45
C VAL A 150 25.27 30.19 -2.35
N LEU A 151 26.39 30.15 -1.65
CA LEU A 151 26.63 29.19 -0.56
C LEU A 151 25.69 29.41 0.63
N ASN A 152 25.34 30.67 0.91
CA ASN A 152 24.46 31.04 2.03
C ASN A 152 22.97 30.92 1.71
N SER A 153 22.58 30.75 0.44
CA SER A 153 21.19 30.66 0.02
C SER A 153 20.91 29.39 -0.77
N ARG A 154 20.20 28.46 -0.13
CA ARG A 154 19.73 27.23 -0.79
C ARG A 154 18.93 27.52 -2.07
N SER A 155 18.11 28.58 -2.07
CA SER A 155 17.32 28.95 -3.25
C SER A 155 18.20 29.36 -4.44
N LYS A 156 19.28 30.12 -4.21
CA LYS A 156 20.22 30.49 -5.28
C LYS A 156 20.94 29.25 -5.82
N LEU A 157 21.34 28.34 -4.93
CA LEU A 157 21.97 27.08 -5.32
C LEU A 157 21.02 26.21 -6.17
N LEU A 158 19.76 26.10 -5.78
CA LEU A 158 18.74 25.38 -6.56
C LEU A 158 18.50 26.02 -7.94
N ASN A 159 18.50 27.35 -8.04
CA ASN A 159 18.36 28.03 -9.32
C ASN A 159 19.50 27.70 -10.29
N ILE A 160 20.73 27.56 -9.79
CA ILE A 160 21.88 27.10 -10.61
C ILE A 160 21.61 25.68 -11.12
N ILE A 161 21.17 24.76 -10.25
CA ILE A 161 20.87 23.38 -10.64
C ILE A 161 19.75 23.34 -11.69
N ILE A 162 18.69 24.13 -11.51
CA ILE A 162 17.58 24.21 -12.47
C ILE A 162 18.09 24.70 -13.83
N LYS A 163 18.93 25.75 -13.85
CA LYS A 163 19.50 26.27 -15.09
C LYS A 163 20.33 25.21 -15.81
N GLU A 164 21.22 24.53 -15.09
CA GLU A 164 22.05 23.45 -15.65
C GLU A 164 21.21 22.28 -16.17
N LEU A 165 20.15 21.90 -15.43
CA LEU A 165 19.25 20.83 -15.87
C LEU A 165 18.48 21.19 -17.15
N LYS A 166 18.09 22.46 -17.32
CA LYS A 166 17.46 22.95 -18.55
C LYS A 166 18.44 22.88 -19.72
N GLU A 167 19.68 23.31 -19.53
CA GLU A 167 20.73 23.22 -20.56
C GLU A 167 21.02 21.76 -20.96
N VAL A 168 21.03 20.84 -19.98
CA VAL A 168 21.18 19.40 -20.24
C VAL A 168 19.98 18.84 -21.00
N ALA A 169 18.76 19.22 -20.62
CA ALA A 169 17.54 18.79 -21.30
C ALA A 169 17.49 19.27 -22.75
N GLU A 170 17.93 20.51 -23.02
CA GLU A 170 17.99 21.07 -24.37
C GLU A 170 19.07 20.36 -25.23
N LYS A 171 20.22 20.05 -24.63
CA LYS A 171 21.35 19.43 -25.34
C LYS A 171 21.18 17.93 -25.61
N TYR A 172 20.51 17.21 -24.70
CA TYR A 172 20.44 15.73 -24.71
C TYR A 172 19.02 15.16 -24.72
N GLY A 173 17.99 16.01 -24.73
CA GLY A 173 16.60 15.59 -24.80
C GLY A 173 16.30 14.80 -26.08
N GLN A 174 15.42 13.81 -25.96
CA GLN A 174 14.92 13.02 -27.09
C GLN A 174 13.42 12.83 -26.96
N ASP A 175 12.73 12.74 -28.09
CA ASP A 175 11.31 12.43 -28.13
C ASP A 175 11.04 11.03 -27.58
N ARG A 176 9.86 10.88 -26.98
CA ARG A 176 9.43 9.62 -26.37
C ARG A 176 9.24 8.56 -27.45
N LYS A 177 9.90 7.41 -27.29
CA LYS A 177 9.79 6.26 -28.21
C LYS A 177 8.60 5.35 -27.90
N THR A 178 8.10 5.39 -26.67
CA THR A 178 7.00 4.56 -26.19
C THR A 178 5.76 5.40 -26.01
N GLU A 179 4.62 4.89 -26.44
CA GLU A 179 3.32 5.46 -26.15
C GLU A 179 2.81 4.90 -24.81
N ILE A 180 2.17 5.74 -24.00
CA ILE A 180 1.41 5.26 -22.84
C ILE A 180 -0.04 5.23 -23.27
N ILE A 181 -0.54 4.02 -23.50
CA ILE A 181 -1.96 3.81 -23.75
C ILE A 181 -2.66 3.81 -22.39
N SER A 182 -3.63 4.70 -22.21
CA SER A 182 -4.41 4.74 -20.97
C SER A 182 -5.40 3.57 -20.94
N ALA A 183 -5.71 3.02 -19.75
CA ALA A 183 -6.67 1.93 -19.61
C ALA A 183 -8.08 2.25 -20.18
N ALA A 184 -8.38 3.54 -20.39
CA ALA A 184 -9.62 4.00 -21.02
C ALA A 184 -9.58 3.97 -22.57
N GLU A 185 -8.40 4.09 -23.19
CA GLU A 185 -8.20 4.06 -24.65
C GLU A 185 -7.96 2.64 -25.18
N GLU A 186 -7.66 1.69 -24.31
CA GLU A 186 -7.44 0.30 -24.67
C GLU A 186 -8.72 -0.41 -25.17
N GLY A 187 -9.88 0.27 -25.16
CA GLY A 187 -11.16 -0.40 -25.44
C GLY A 187 -11.34 -1.65 -24.59
N GLY A 188 -10.70 -1.62 -23.42
CA GLY A 188 -10.64 -2.64 -22.40
C GLY A 188 -11.54 -2.25 -21.24
N GLU A 189 -12.75 -1.76 -21.55
CA GLU A 189 -13.84 -2.44 -20.88
C GLU A 189 -13.59 -3.91 -21.22
N ASP A 190 -13.38 -4.76 -20.22
CA ASP A 190 -13.91 -6.10 -20.36
C ASP A 190 -15.29 -5.86 -20.97
N GLU A 191 -15.47 -6.12 -22.29
CA GLU A 191 -16.81 -6.28 -22.87
C GLU A 191 -17.51 -7.05 -21.76
N PRO A 192 -18.56 -6.48 -21.12
CA PRO A 192 -19.16 -7.15 -20.00
C PRO A 192 -19.40 -8.53 -20.53
N ILE A 193 -18.64 -9.51 -20.01
CA ILE A 193 -18.83 -10.90 -20.39
C ILE A 193 -20.32 -10.99 -20.21
N GLU A 194 -21.09 -11.27 -21.27
CA GLU A 194 -22.52 -11.44 -21.12
C GLU A 194 -22.62 -12.61 -20.17
N LEU A 195 -22.67 -12.27 -18.88
CA LEU A 195 -22.55 -13.21 -17.82
C LEU A 195 -23.88 -13.90 -17.93
N ASP A 196 -23.81 -15.18 -18.25
CA ASP A 196 -24.98 -16.00 -18.36
C ASP A 196 -25.79 -15.84 -17.06
N THR A 197 -26.90 -15.11 -17.15
CA THR A 197 -27.78 -14.84 -16.02
C THR A 197 -28.84 -15.93 -15.90
N SER A 198 -28.65 -17.07 -16.57
CA SER A 198 -29.53 -18.22 -16.46
C SER A 198 -29.74 -18.58 -14.99
N PRO A 199 -31.00 -18.76 -14.56
CA PRO A 199 -31.31 -19.12 -13.19
C PRO A 199 -30.76 -20.51 -12.89
N VAL A 200 -30.17 -20.65 -11.70
CA VAL A 200 -29.63 -21.91 -11.19
C VAL A 200 -29.94 -22.05 -9.70
N THR A 201 -30.09 -23.29 -9.25
CA THR A 201 -30.19 -23.60 -7.82
C THR A 201 -28.88 -24.22 -7.36
N LEU A 202 -28.30 -23.64 -6.32
CA LEU A 202 -27.04 -24.04 -5.74
C LEU A 202 -27.31 -24.85 -4.47
N PHE A 203 -26.70 -26.03 -4.37
CA PHE A 203 -26.75 -26.87 -3.18
C PHE A 203 -25.35 -26.99 -2.60
N PHE A 204 -25.23 -26.73 -1.31
CA PHE A 204 -23.99 -26.91 -0.56
C PHE A 204 -24.26 -27.85 0.63
N THR A 205 -23.30 -28.73 0.87
CA THR A 205 -23.41 -29.81 1.86
C THR A 205 -22.39 -29.63 2.98
N LYS A 206 -22.60 -30.33 4.08
CA LYS A 206 -21.72 -30.27 5.26
C LYS A 206 -20.33 -30.81 4.98
N ASP A 207 -20.22 -31.87 4.19
CA ASP A 207 -18.93 -32.44 3.82
C ASP A 207 -18.17 -31.58 2.79
N GLY A 208 -18.77 -30.54 2.21
CA GLY A 208 -18.10 -29.63 1.28
C GLY A 208 -18.32 -29.96 -0.20
N TYR A 209 -19.36 -30.74 -0.53
CA TYR A 209 -19.83 -30.89 -1.91
C TYR A 209 -20.73 -29.73 -2.33
N PHE A 210 -20.52 -29.27 -3.56
CA PHE A 210 -21.29 -28.22 -4.21
C PHE A 210 -21.95 -28.74 -5.49
N LYS A 211 -23.22 -28.40 -5.70
CA LYS A 211 -23.93 -28.65 -6.94
C LYS A 211 -24.53 -27.38 -7.48
N LYS A 212 -24.38 -27.17 -8.78
CA LYS A 212 -25.15 -26.21 -9.56
C LYS A 212 -26.15 -26.97 -10.41
N ILE A 213 -27.45 -26.74 -10.22
CA ILE A 213 -28.50 -27.45 -10.96
C ILE A 213 -29.42 -26.43 -11.64
N THR A 214 -29.72 -26.66 -12.92
CA THR A 214 -30.66 -25.80 -13.65
C THR A 214 -32.11 -26.11 -13.25
N PRO A 215 -33.03 -25.13 -13.30
CA PRO A 215 -34.44 -25.34 -12.97
C PRO A 215 -35.09 -26.47 -13.78
N GLN A 216 -34.68 -26.66 -15.03
CA GLN A 216 -35.17 -27.75 -15.88
C GLN A 216 -34.77 -29.12 -15.31
N SER A 217 -33.53 -29.29 -14.86
CA SER A 217 -33.09 -30.55 -14.27
C SER A 217 -33.70 -30.80 -12.89
N LEU A 218 -33.96 -29.76 -12.11
CA LEU A 218 -34.53 -29.88 -10.77
C LEU A 218 -36.00 -30.34 -10.81
N ARG A 219 -36.77 -29.93 -11.84
CA ARG A 219 -38.16 -30.41 -12.05
C ARG A 219 -38.26 -31.92 -12.28
N MET A 220 -37.21 -32.53 -12.85
CA MET A 220 -37.20 -33.97 -13.15
C MET A 220 -36.96 -34.83 -11.90
N SER A 221 -36.24 -34.29 -10.91
CA SER A 221 -35.94 -34.96 -9.65
C SER A 221 -35.49 -33.93 -8.62
N GLY A 222 -36.27 -33.77 -7.55
CA GLY A 222 -35.96 -32.86 -6.45
C GLY A 222 -35.05 -33.47 -5.39
N GLU A 223 -35.06 -34.80 -5.25
CA GLU A 223 -34.29 -35.51 -4.23
C GLU A 223 -32.80 -35.56 -4.61
N GLN A 224 -31.97 -34.98 -3.75
CA GLN A 224 -30.54 -34.84 -3.99
C GLN A 224 -29.79 -36.09 -3.51
N LYS A 225 -29.00 -36.71 -4.39
CA LYS A 225 -28.08 -37.78 -4.00
C LYS A 225 -26.93 -37.18 -3.18
N LEU A 226 -26.80 -37.59 -1.93
CA LEU A 226 -25.72 -37.18 -1.05
C LEU A 226 -24.75 -38.34 -0.79
N LYS A 227 -23.58 -38.02 -0.26
CA LYS A 227 -22.68 -39.03 0.29
C LYS A 227 -23.31 -39.59 1.57
N GLU A 228 -22.99 -40.83 1.90
CA GLU A 228 -23.51 -41.47 3.11
C GLU A 228 -23.12 -40.67 4.36
N GLY A 229 -24.12 -40.26 5.16
CA GLY A 229 -23.93 -39.45 6.37
C GLY A 229 -23.81 -37.93 6.15
N ASP A 230 -23.87 -37.47 4.90
CA ASP A 230 -23.82 -36.05 4.55
C ASP A 230 -25.23 -35.41 4.51
N GLU A 231 -25.28 -34.09 4.71
CA GLU A 231 -26.52 -33.33 4.75
C GLU A 231 -26.38 -32.01 3.98
N ILE A 232 -27.48 -31.55 3.37
CA ILE A 232 -27.52 -30.24 2.72
C ILE A 232 -27.60 -29.17 3.80
N THR A 233 -26.60 -28.28 3.83
CA THR A 233 -26.54 -27.15 4.76
C THR A 233 -27.11 -25.88 4.15
N GLN A 234 -27.06 -25.74 2.82
CA GLN A 234 -27.58 -24.57 2.13
C GLN A 234 -28.21 -24.93 0.78
N THR A 235 -29.31 -24.25 0.48
CA THR A 235 -29.94 -24.23 -0.84
C THR A 235 -30.20 -22.77 -1.20
N VAL A 236 -29.65 -22.32 -2.33
CA VAL A 236 -29.69 -20.91 -2.75
C VAL A 236 -30.13 -20.82 -4.20
N GLU A 237 -31.20 -20.08 -4.46
CA GLU A 237 -31.56 -19.68 -5.82
C GLU A 237 -30.70 -18.49 -6.24
N SER A 238 -30.04 -18.61 -7.39
CA SER A 238 -28.98 -17.73 -7.85
C SER A 238 -28.95 -17.70 -9.39
N THR A 239 -28.00 -16.99 -9.96
CA THR A 239 -27.75 -16.95 -11.40
C THR A 239 -26.33 -17.42 -11.74
N ASN A 240 -26.11 -17.87 -12.97
CA ASN A 240 -24.80 -18.34 -13.42
C ASN A 240 -23.74 -17.21 -13.52
N ALA A 241 -24.15 -15.96 -13.30
CA ALA A 241 -23.32 -14.74 -13.26
C ALA A 241 -22.68 -14.46 -11.89
N GLU A 242 -23.16 -15.08 -10.81
CA GLU A 242 -22.76 -14.74 -9.45
C GLU A 242 -21.34 -15.19 -9.07
N GLU A 243 -20.75 -14.47 -8.11
CA GLU A 243 -19.52 -14.90 -7.45
C GLU A 243 -19.86 -15.76 -6.23
N LEU A 244 -19.06 -16.81 -6.04
CA LEU A 244 -19.15 -17.74 -4.93
C LEU A 244 -18.00 -17.50 -3.96
N LEU A 245 -18.34 -17.39 -2.68
CA LEU A 245 -17.40 -17.27 -1.57
C LEU A 245 -17.55 -18.50 -0.68
N PHE A 246 -16.49 -19.30 -0.57
CA PHE A 246 -16.44 -20.47 0.29
C PHE A 246 -15.57 -20.16 1.50
N PHE A 247 -16.20 -19.98 2.66
CA PHE A 247 -15.52 -19.79 3.94
C PHE A 247 -15.09 -21.13 4.51
N THR A 248 -13.86 -21.23 5.00
CA THR A 248 -13.26 -22.50 5.41
C THR A 248 -13.07 -22.58 6.92
N ASN A 249 -12.87 -23.79 7.44
CA ASN A 249 -12.58 -24.04 8.86
C ASN A 249 -11.21 -23.47 9.32
N LYS A 250 -10.32 -23.11 8.39
CA LYS A 250 -9.01 -22.48 8.67
C LYS A 250 -9.03 -20.96 8.58
N SER A 251 -10.20 -20.33 8.72
CA SER A 251 -10.33 -18.87 8.67
C SER A 251 -9.88 -18.27 7.34
N GLN A 252 -10.16 -18.96 6.23
CA GLN A 252 -9.86 -18.50 4.88
C GLN A 252 -11.15 -18.37 4.07
N VAL A 253 -11.10 -17.63 2.97
CA VAL A 253 -12.18 -17.62 1.99
C VAL A 253 -11.63 -17.78 0.58
N TYR A 254 -12.22 -18.72 -0.14
CA TYR A 254 -11.92 -19.01 -1.53
C TYR A 254 -13.01 -18.45 -2.42
N LYS A 255 -12.61 -17.77 -3.49
CA LYS A 255 -13.48 -17.11 -4.46
C LYS A 255 -13.52 -17.91 -5.76
N SER A 256 -14.72 -18.10 -6.28
CA SER A 256 -14.96 -18.67 -7.60
C SER A 256 -16.19 -18.00 -8.22
N ARG A 257 -16.61 -18.44 -9.41
CA ARG A 257 -17.84 -18.00 -10.06
C ARG A 257 -18.74 -19.19 -10.26
N THR A 258 -20.05 -18.96 -10.25
CA THR A 258 -21.04 -20.00 -10.55
C THR A 258 -20.79 -20.64 -11.92
N SER A 259 -20.32 -19.87 -12.91
CA SER A 259 -19.93 -20.34 -14.24
C SER A 259 -18.67 -21.22 -14.29
N GLU A 260 -17.81 -21.22 -13.26
CA GLU A 260 -16.64 -22.10 -13.20
C GLU A 260 -16.99 -23.56 -12.84
N PHE A 261 -18.21 -23.79 -12.33
CA PHE A 261 -18.75 -25.11 -12.04
C PHE A 261 -19.62 -25.59 -13.20
N ALA A 262 -19.64 -26.91 -13.46
CA ALA A 262 -20.48 -27.48 -14.49
C ALA A 262 -21.93 -27.62 -14.00
N ASP A 263 -22.89 -27.61 -14.93
CA ASP A 263 -24.28 -27.91 -14.60
C ASP A 263 -24.43 -29.40 -14.27
N GLY A 264 -24.92 -29.69 -13.06
CA GLY A 264 -25.13 -31.01 -12.53
C GLY A 264 -26.60 -31.45 -12.55
N LYS A 265 -26.82 -32.68 -12.09
CA LYS A 265 -28.14 -33.29 -11.87
C LYS A 265 -28.33 -33.64 -10.40
N ALA A 266 -29.56 -33.79 -9.94
CA ALA A 266 -29.83 -34.18 -8.56
C ALA A 266 -29.22 -35.56 -8.18
N SER A 267 -29.08 -36.45 -9.16
CA SER A 267 -28.56 -37.82 -9.00
C SER A 267 -27.04 -37.95 -8.87
N VAL A 268 -26.25 -36.88 -9.00
CA VAL A 268 -24.80 -36.89 -8.79
C VAL A 268 -24.43 -36.30 -7.43
N LEU A 269 -23.26 -36.64 -6.90
CA LEU A 269 -22.76 -36.09 -5.63
C LEU A 269 -22.37 -34.61 -5.71
N GLY A 270 -21.98 -34.14 -6.89
CA GLY A 270 -21.48 -32.77 -7.10
C GLY A 270 -19.96 -32.68 -7.04
N ASP A 271 -19.47 -31.44 -7.13
CA ASP A 271 -18.05 -31.13 -7.06
C ASP A 271 -17.59 -31.03 -5.61
N TYR A 272 -16.51 -31.73 -5.26
CA TYR A 272 -15.87 -31.58 -3.96
C TYR A 272 -15.06 -30.28 -3.94
N VAL A 273 -15.58 -29.24 -3.29
CA VAL A 273 -15.03 -27.88 -3.32
C VAL A 273 -13.56 -27.81 -2.91
N PRO A 274 -13.10 -28.51 -1.85
CA PRO A 274 -11.70 -28.46 -1.45
C PRO A 274 -10.73 -28.95 -2.54
N SER A 275 -11.09 -30.00 -3.28
CA SER A 275 -10.28 -30.46 -4.41
C SER A 275 -10.40 -29.55 -5.62
N ARG A 276 -11.59 -29.01 -5.89
CA ARG A 276 -11.87 -28.18 -7.07
C ARG A 276 -11.16 -26.82 -7.02
N LEU A 277 -11.05 -26.26 -5.81
CA LEU A 277 -10.44 -24.95 -5.53
C LEU A 277 -9.05 -25.04 -4.88
N GLU A 278 -8.47 -26.24 -4.81
CA GLU A 278 -7.12 -26.48 -4.28
C GLU A 278 -6.92 -25.92 -2.87
N PHE A 279 -7.78 -26.34 -1.94
CA PHE A 279 -7.68 -25.99 -0.52
C PHE A 279 -6.40 -26.56 0.10
N GLU A 280 -5.97 -25.99 1.23
CA GLU A 280 -4.85 -26.53 1.98
C GLU A 280 -5.18 -27.89 2.60
N GLU A 281 -4.14 -28.64 2.98
CA GLU A 281 -4.31 -29.94 3.62
C GLU A 281 -5.16 -29.83 4.91
N ALA A 282 -6.13 -30.72 5.09
CA ALA A 282 -7.10 -30.71 6.20
C ALA A 282 -7.97 -29.42 6.31
N GLU A 283 -8.16 -28.70 5.21
CA GLU A 283 -9.10 -27.58 5.10
C GLU A 283 -10.40 -28.00 4.42
N ASN A 284 -11.54 -27.60 4.97
CA ASN A 284 -12.86 -27.83 4.37
C ASN A 284 -13.71 -26.56 4.38
N ALA A 285 -14.62 -26.45 3.41
CA ALA A 285 -15.58 -25.37 3.32
C ALA A 285 -16.69 -25.56 4.37
N VAL A 286 -16.99 -24.51 5.12
CA VAL A 286 -17.98 -24.49 6.21
C VAL A 286 -19.24 -23.76 5.77
N TYR A 287 -19.12 -22.75 4.90
CA TYR A 287 -20.26 -21.93 4.48
C TYR A 287 -20.02 -21.33 3.10
N MET A 288 -21.07 -21.32 2.27
CA MET A 288 -21.06 -20.70 0.96
C MET A 288 -21.88 -19.41 0.98
N VAL A 289 -21.45 -18.42 0.20
CA VAL A 289 -22.23 -17.23 -0.14
C VAL A 289 -22.19 -17.03 -1.64
N ALA A 290 -23.36 -16.92 -2.26
CA ALA A 290 -23.52 -16.48 -3.64
C ALA A 290 -23.91 -15.00 -3.65
N THR A 291 -23.20 -14.19 -4.44
CA THR A 291 -23.37 -12.73 -4.45
C THR A 291 -23.04 -12.11 -5.81
N ALA A 292 -23.84 -11.13 -6.22
CA ALA A 292 -23.56 -10.29 -7.39
C ALA A 292 -22.94 -8.93 -7.01
N ASP A 293 -23.32 -8.35 -5.86
CA ASP A 293 -23.03 -6.95 -5.52
C ASP A 293 -22.28 -6.75 -4.19
N TYR A 294 -21.96 -7.84 -3.49
CA TYR A 294 -21.25 -7.83 -2.21
C TYR A 294 -21.97 -7.04 -1.10
N LYS A 295 -23.30 -6.88 -1.19
CA LYS A 295 -24.09 -6.25 -0.14
C LYS A 295 -24.42 -7.24 0.99
N GLY A 296 -24.69 -6.68 2.16
CA GLY A 296 -24.98 -7.44 3.38
C GLY A 296 -23.76 -7.66 4.26
N TYR A 297 -23.90 -8.56 5.23
CA TYR A 297 -22.93 -8.80 6.29
C TYR A 297 -22.74 -10.28 6.52
N MET A 298 -21.49 -10.65 6.79
CA MET A 298 -21.15 -11.94 7.39
C MET A 298 -21.18 -11.81 8.90
N LEU A 299 -21.85 -12.76 9.55
CA LEU A 299 -21.85 -12.95 10.99
C LEU A 299 -21.03 -14.18 11.32
N PHE A 300 -20.05 -14.00 12.21
CA PHE A 300 -19.27 -15.09 12.78
C PHE A 300 -19.59 -15.18 14.26
N VAL A 301 -20.17 -16.30 14.66
CA VAL A 301 -20.55 -16.57 16.05
C VAL A 301 -19.58 -17.59 16.61
N PHE A 302 -18.96 -17.25 17.74
CA PHE A 302 -17.94 -18.06 18.38
C PHE A 302 -18.49 -18.77 19.62
N ASP A 303 -17.93 -19.93 19.97
CA ASP A 303 -18.37 -20.77 21.10
C ASP A 303 -18.47 -20.03 22.44
N ASN A 304 -17.61 -19.02 22.64
CA ASN A 304 -17.59 -18.20 23.85
C ASN A 304 -18.67 -17.10 23.90
N GLY A 305 -19.62 -17.10 22.95
CA GLY A 305 -20.73 -16.16 22.87
C GLY A 305 -20.37 -14.79 22.29
N ARG A 306 -19.24 -14.70 21.59
CA ARG A 306 -18.85 -13.50 20.83
C ARG A 306 -19.43 -13.55 19.43
N ILE A 307 -19.79 -12.38 18.90
CA ILE A 307 -20.28 -12.23 17.52
C ILE A 307 -19.48 -11.14 16.83
N ALA A 308 -18.89 -11.48 15.68
CA ALA A 308 -18.28 -10.52 14.76
C ALA A 308 -19.19 -10.30 13.55
N LYS A 309 -19.41 -9.03 13.20
CA LYS A 309 -20.17 -8.61 12.02
C LYS A 309 -19.22 -7.93 11.04
N VAL A 310 -19.08 -8.47 9.84
CA VAL A 310 -18.15 -7.99 8.81
C VAL A 310 -18.95 -7.67 7.53
N PRO A 311 -18.86 -6.46 6.97
CA PRO A 311 -19.50 -6.16 5.69
C PRO A 311 -18.97 -7.09 4.59
N LEU A 312 -19.87 -7.66 3.78
CA LEU A 312 -19.50 -8.61 2.72
C LEU A 312 -18.56 -7.95 1.69
N SER A 313 -18.71 -6.65 1.44
CA SER A 313 -17.81 -5.83 0.63
C SER A 313 -16.33 -5.90 1.03
N SER A 314 -16.03 -6.26 2.28
CA SER A 314 -14.65 -6.47 2.73
C SER A 314 -13.96 -7.62 1.98
N TYR A 315 -14.72 -8.58 1.44
CA TYR A 315 -14.22 -9.73 0.67
C TYR A 315 -14.15 -9.46 -0.84
N GLN A 316 -14.58 -8.29 -1.29
CA GLN A 316 -14.44 -7.87 -2.69
C GLN A 316 -12.96 -7.51 -2.97
N THR A 317 -12.43 -8.02 -4.08
CA THR A 317 -11.03 -7.82 -4.48
C THR A 317 -10.99 -7.12 -5.83
N LYS A 318 -10.16 -6.07 -5.95
CA LYS A 318 -9.93 -5.38 -7.23
C LYS A 318 -9.04 -6.18 -8.18
N THR A 319 -8.25 -7.10 -7.65
CA THR A 319 -7.41 -8.05 -8.39
C THR A 319 -8.06 -9.43 -8.38
N ASN A 320 -7.69 -10.29 -9.33
CA ASN A 320 -8.22 -11.65 -9.47
C ASN A 320 -7.66 -12.64 -8.41
N ARG A 321 -7.57 -12.19 -7.16
CA ARG A 321 -7.13 -13.01 -6.03
C ARG A 321 -8.24 -14.00 -5.67
N LYS A 322 -7.99 -15.28 -5.93
CA LYS A 322 -8.92 -16.39 -5.63
C LYS A 322 -8.95 -16.80 -4.14
N LYS A 323 -7.97 -16.38 -3.35
CA LYS A 323 -7.81 -16.80 -1.94
C LYS A 323 -7.53 -15.60 -1.06
N LEU A 324 -8.24 -15.51 0.07
CA LEU A 324 -8.02 -14.50 1.11
C LEU A 324 -7.82 -15.19 2.46
N ILE A 325 -6.66 -14.95 3.06
CA ILE A 325 -6.34 -15.39 4.42
C ILE A 325 -7.01 -14.48 5.46
N LYS A 326 -7.17 -14.99 6.69
CA LYS A 326 -7.75 -14.24 7.83
C LYS A 326 -9.13 -13.68 7.51
N ALA A 327 -9.98 -14.52 6.94
CA ALA A 327 -11.34 -14.20 6.58
C ALA A 327 -12.23 -13.93 7.80
N TYR A 328 -11.90 -14.49 8.96
CA TYR A 328 -12.48 -14.19 10.27
C TYR A 328 -11.46 -14.49 11.37
N CYS A 329 -11.81 -14.20 12.62
CA CYS A 329 -10.91 -14.37 13.76
C CYS A 329 -10.64 -15.84 14.10
N ASP A 330 -9.37 -16.21 14.22
CA ASP A 330 -8.91 -17.57 14.56
C ASP A 330 -8.68 -17.80 16.06
N LYS A 331 -8.74 -16.72 16.88
CA LYS A 331 -8.51 -16.78 18.34
C LYS A 331 -9.59 -17.52 19.11
N PHE A 332 -10.78 -17.68 18.52
CA PHE A 332 -11.93 -18.33 19.12
C PHE A 332 -12.49 -19.38 18.16
N THR A 333 -12.96 -20.51 18.69
CA THR A 333 -13.60 -21.54 17.88
C THR A 333 -14.90 -21.01 17.28
N LEU A 334 -15.03 -21.12 15.96
CA LEU A 334 -16.25 -20.77 15.23
C LEU A 334 -17.34 -21.80 15.56
N HIS A 335 -18.48 -21.32 16.05
CA HIS A 335 -19.67 -22.12 16.31
C HIS A 335 -20.60 -22.12 15.10
N SER A 336 -20.90 -20.94 14.57
CA SER A 336 -21.81 -20.76 13.44
C SER A 336 -21.42 -19.54 12.61
N ILE A 337 -21.76 -19.58 11.33
CA ILE A 337 -21.51 -18.53 10.35
C ILE A 337 -22.79 -18.31 9.56
N PHE A 338 -23.14 -17.03 9.34
CA PHE A 338 -24.35 -16.65 8.63
C PHE A 338 -24.08 -15.50 7.68
N PHE A 339 -24.79 -15.48 6.56
CA PHE A 339 -24.90 -14.33 5.68
C PHE A 339 -26.26 -13.68 5.88
N ILE A 340 -26.28 -12.36 6.12
CA ILE A 340 -27.50 -11.57 6.27
C ILE A 340 -27.48 -10.37 5.32
N LYS A 341 -28.60 -10.10 4.64
CA LYS A 341 -28.73 -8.89 3.80
C LYS A 341 -29.08 -7.66 4.65
N GLU A 342 -29.94 -7.86 5.64
CA GLU A 342 -30.44 -6.84 6.55
C GLU A 342 -30.34 -7.32 8.00
N ASP A 343 -30.50 -6.39 8.93
CA ASP A 343 -30.46 -6.73 10.34
C ASP A 343 -31.65 -7.60 10.76
N THR A 344 -31.35 -8.64 11.53
CA THR A 344 -32.29 -9.70 11.93
C THR A 344 -32.03 -10.08 13.39
N GLU A 345 -32.87 -10.96 13.93
CA GLU A 345 -32.76 -11.44 15.30
C GLU A 345 -32.18 -12.85 15.32
N LEU A 346 -31.25 -13.08 16.24
CA LEU A 346 -30.66 -14.38 16.49
C LEU A 346 -31.05 -14.86 17.88
N LEU A 347 -31.40 -16.14 17.98
CA LEU A 347 -31.56 -16.84 19.24
C LEU A 347 -30.27 -17.62 19.53
N LEU A 348 -29.61 -17.24 20.61
CA LEU A 348 -28.42 -17.91 21.15
C LEU A 348 -28.86 -18.79 22.32
N LYS A 349 -28.48 -20.09 22.30
CA LYS A 349 -28.65 -21.00 23.43
C LYS A 349 -27.30 -21.47 23.94
N SER A 350 -27.12 -21.48 25.25
CA SER A 350 -25.93 -21.99 25.93
C SER A 350 -26.17 -23.42 26.43
N THR A 351 -25.09 -24.19 26.57
CA THR A 351 -25.10 -25.55 27.13
C THR A 351 -25.69 -25.64 28.54
N ASN A 352 -25.78 -24.53 29.28
CA ASN A 352 -26.43 -24.47 30.59
C ASN A 352 -27.95 -24.15 30.54
N GLY A 353 -28.56 -24.17 29.35
CA GLY A 353 -29.99 -23.92 29.15
C GLY A 353 -30.39 -22.45 29.10
N ARG A 354 -29.44 -21.51 29.20
CA ARG A 354 -29.73 -20.07 29.04
C ARG A 354 -29.94 -19.73 27.58
N MET A 355 -30.87 -18.81 27.34
CA MET A 355 -31.22 -18.32 26.01
C MET A 355 -31.12 -16.79 25.95
N LEU A 356 -30.70 -16.25 24.82
CA LEU A 356 -30.60 -14.81 24.57
C LEU A 356 -31.05 -14.52 23.14
N ILE A 357 -32.02 -13.63 22.99
CA ILE A 357 -32.42 -13.05 21.70
C ILE A 357 -31.64 -11.76 21.51
N VAL A 358 -30.87 -11.68 20.42
CA VAL A 358 -30.07 -10.51 20.06
C VAL A 358 -30.44 -10.03 18.67
N ASN A 359 -30.66 -8.72 18.53
CA ASN A 359 -30.79 -8.10 17.22
C ASN A 359 -29.40 -7.77 16.66
N THR A 360 -29.10 -8.17 15.42
CA THR A 360 -27.79 -7.99 14.80
C THR A 360 -27.40 -6.53 14.57
N ALA A 361 -28.34 -5.58 14.66
CA ALA A 361 -28.06 -4.14 14.65
C ALA A 361 -27.27 -3.70 15.89
N SER A 362 -27.41 -4.41 17.02
CA SER A 362 -26.64 -4.14 18.25
C SER A 362 -25.17 -4.58 18.17
N VAL A 363 -24.81 -5.37 17.14
CA VAL A 363 -23.43 -5.79 16.87
C VAL A 363 -22.83 -4.83 15.83
N PRO A 364 -21.80 -4.03 16.19
CA PRO A 364 -21.22 -3.08 15.25
C PRO A 364 -20.48 -3.80 14.12
N ALA A 365 -20.73 -3.39 12.88
CA ALA A 365 -20.00 -3.89 11.72
C ALA A 365 -18.57 -3.33 11.70
N LYS A 366 -17.58 -4.20 11.46
CA LYS A 366 -16.16 -3.82 11.33
C LYS A 366 -15.60 -4.34 10.01
N THR A 367 -14.86 -3.49 9.30
CA THR A 367 -14.20 -3.84 8.03
C THR A 367 -12.98 -4.74 8.21
N THR A 368 -12.35 -4.71 9.39
CA THR A 368 -11.27 -5.63 9.74
C THR A 368 -11.82 -7.04 9.91
N LYS A 369 -11.49 -7.96 9.01
CA LYS A 369 -12.00 -9.35 8.99
C LYS A 369 -11.62 -10.16 10.23
N ASP A 370 -10.35 -10.11 10.62
CA ASP A 370 -9.75 -10.81 11.78
C ASP A 370 -10.14 -10.18 13.14
N ASN A 371 -11.34 -9.60 13.23
CA ASN A 371 -11.84 -9.04 14.48
C ASN A 371 -12.61 -10.11 15.25
N GLY A 372 -12.32 -10.26 16.54
CA GLY A 372 -13.05 -11.19 17.40
C GLY A 372 -14.44 -10.69 17.82
N GLY A 373 -15.01 -9.69 17.15
CA GLY A 373 -16.35 -9.18 17.43
C GLY A 373 -16.51 -8.50 18.78
N ILE A 374 -17.75 -8.47 19.29
CA ILE A 374 -18.08 -8.09 20.67
C ILE A 374 -18.56 -9.31 21.45
N ALA A 375 -18.45 -9.27 22.78
CA ALA A 375 -19.14 -10.25 23.62
C ALA A 375 -20.65 -9.96 23.58
N VAL A 376 -21.45 -10.96 23.23
CA VAL A 376 -22.91 -10.84 23.16
C VAL A 376 -23.53 -11.64 24.30
N MET A 377 -23.28 -12.95 24.34
CA MET A 377 -23.73 -13.83 25.40
C MET A 377 -22.56 -14.24 26.30
N THR A 378 -22.53 -13.83 27.57
CA THR A 378 -21.47 -14.27 28.49
C THR A 378 -21.64 -15.74 28.84
N GLN A 379 -20.57 -16.52 28.67
CA GLN A 379 -20.54 -17.94 29.04
C GLN A 379 -19.86 -18.11 30.41
N LYS A 380 -20.45 -18.97 31.27
CA LYS A 380 -19.79 -19.41 32.51
C LYS A 380 -18.62 -20.34 32.18
N ARG A 381 -17.67 -20.50 33.12
CA ARG A 381 -16.53 -21.39 32.95
C ARG A 381 -16.99 -22.81 32.56
N GLY A 382 -16.46 -23.32 31.46
CA GLY A 382 -16.79 -24.65 30.91
C GLY A 382 -18.08 -24.73 30.09
N GLN A 383 -18.82 -23.62 29.94
CA GLN A 383 -20.02 -23.55 29.09
C GLN A 383 -19.68 -22.90 27.74
N ARG A 384 -20.44 -23.28 26.71
CA ARG A 384 -20.34 -22.72 25.35
C ARG A 384 -21.72 -22.54 24.75
N LEU A 385 -21.79 -21.89 23.59
CA LEU A 385 -23.00 -21.93 22.78
C LEU A 385 -23.29 -23.37 22.33
N SER A 386 -24.54 -23.79 22.51
CA SER A 386 -25.02 -25.07 22.02
C SER A 386 -25.71 -24.91 20.66
N GLU A 387 -26.46 -23.83 20.47
CA GLU A 387 -27.29 -23.61 19.29
C GLU A 387 -27.41 -22.12 18.98
N VAL A 388 -27.38 -21.78 17.69
CA VAL A 388 -27.61 -20.43 17.19
C VAL A 388 -28.49 -20.52 15.96
N VAL A 389 -29.65 -19.87 15.99
CA VAL A 389 -30.61 -19.88 14.89
C VAL A 389 -31.18 -18.48 14.67
N PHE A 390 -31.73 -18.23 13.48
CA PHE A 390 -32.56 -17.05 13.26
C PHE A 390 -33.81 -17.15 14.14
N TYR A 391 -34.11 -16.07 14.85
CA TYR A 391 -35.29 -16.01 15.70
C TYR A 391 -36.51 -15.68 14.87
N GLU A 392 -37.47 -16.61 14.85
CA GLU A 392 -38.80 -16.36 14.31
C GLU A 392 -39.70 -15.80 15.40
N LYS A 393 -40.47 -14.76 15.06
CA LYS A 393 -41.41 -14.14 16.01
C LYS A 393 -42.39 -15.20 16.52
N ASP A 394 -42.63 -15.19 17.83
CA ASP A 394 -43.53 -16.11 18.54
C ASP A 394 -43.02 -17.58 18.64
N SER A 395 -41.77 -17.86 18.24
CA SER A 395 -41.15 -19.20 18.41
C SER A 395 -40.83 -19.57 19.87
N LEU A 396 -40.88 -18.61 20.79
CA LEU A 396 -40.60 -18.79 22.21
C LEU A 396 -41.67 -18.12 23.06
N ASP A 397 -42.20 -18.86 24.04
CA ASP A 397 -43.09 -18.32 25.06
C ASP A 397 -42.36 -17.32 25.97
N GLY A 398 -42.93 -16.13 26.12
CA GLY A 398 -42.34 -15.03 26.90
C GLY A 398 -41.03 -14.47 26.33
N ASP A 399 -40.96 -14.25 25.01
CA ASP A 399 -39.79 -13.75 24.27
C ASP A 399 -39.09 -12.53 24.91
N HIS A 400 -39.86 -11.60 25.46
CA HIS A 400 -39.40 -10.41 26.17
C HIS A 400 -38.36 -10.70 27.27
N ARG A 401 -38.41 -11.89 27.89
CA ARG A 401 -37.51 -12.32 28.98
C ARG A 401 -36.11 -12.67 28.49
N TYR A 402 -35.97 -13.04 27.22
CA TYR A 402 -34.70 -13.39 26.61
C TYR A 402 -34.07 -12.21 25.88
N ARG A 403 -34.71 -11.03 25.89
CA ARG A 403 -34.19 -9.81 25.28
C ARG A 403 -33.44 -8.98 26.32
N THR A 404 -32.42 -8.25 25.90
CA THR A 404 -31.66 -7.36 26.79
C THR A 404 -31.26 -6.08 26.07
N ARG A 405 -31.27 -4.95 26.79
CA ARG A 405 -30.86 -3.63 26.28
C ARG A 405 -29.34 -3.43 26.22
N ASN A 406 -28.59 -4.06 27.12
CA ASN A 406 -27.14 -3.87 27.25
C ASN A 406 -26.38 -5.17 26.98
N LEU A 407 -25.47 -5.16 26.01
CA LEU A 407 -24.54 -6.26 25.77
C LEU A 407 -23.20 -5.97 26.48
N PRO A 408 -22.53 -7.00 27.04
CA PRO A 408 -22.87 -8.42 26.98
C PRO A 408 -23.90 -8.86 28.05
N ALA A 409 -24.66 -9.91 27.77
CA ALA A 409 -25.71 -10.45 28.65
C ALA A 409 -25.52 -11.95 28.93
N ALA A 410 -25.92 -12.44 30.10
CA ALA A 410 -25.82 -13.88 30.40
C ALA A 410 -26.95 -14.73 29.78
N GLY A 411 -27.95 -14.11 29.16
CA GLY A 411 -29.21 -14.76 28.78
C GLY A 411 -30.10 -15.11 29.98
N SER A 412 -31.28 -15.69 29.73
CA SER A 412 -32.27 -16.09 30.74
C SER A 412 -32.62 -17.57 30.59
N ASN A 413 -33.00 -18.23 31.69
CA ASN A 413 -33.49 -19.61 31.64
C ASN A 413 -34.96 -19.64 31.22
N LYS A 414 -35.40 -20.78 30.66
CA LYS A 414 -36.83 -21.05 30.51
C LYS A 414 -37.50 -21.03 31.89
N PRO A 415 -38.68 -20.40 32.05
CA PRO A 415 -39.41 -20.49 33.31
C PRO A 415 -39.69 -21.96 33.61
N VAL A 416 -39.36 -22.38 34.83
CA VAL A 416 -39.76 -23.68 35.35
C VAL A 416 -41.28 -23.66 35.45
N GLY A 417 -41.96 -24.46 34.64
CA GLY A 417 -43.40 -24.67 34.78
C GLY A 417 -43.68 -25.37 36.10
N THR A 418 -44.75 -24.98 36.77
CA THR A 418 -45.26 -25.48 38.07
C THR A 418 -45.51 -26.99 38.17
N ALA A 419 -45.08 -27.81 37.20
CA ALA A 419 -45.24 -29.27 37.22
C ALA A 419 -43.98 -30.04 37.71
N GLU A 420 -42.79 -29.43 37.70
CA GLU A 420 -41.54 -30.14 38.11
C GLU A 420 -41.20 -30.00 39.60
N GLN A 421 -41.90 -29.15 40.36
CA GLN A 421 -41.70 -29.03 41.81
C GLN A 421 -42.38 -30.16 42.63
N GLU A 422 -43.32 -30.90 42.05
CA GLU A 422 -43.96 -32.03 42.74
C GLU A 422 -43.14 -33.33 42.69
N GLN A 423 -42.08 -33.42 41.88
CA GLN A 423 -41.21 -34.61 41.83
C GLN A 423 -39.90 -34.49 42.63
N MET A 424 -39.63 -33.35 43.27
CA MET A 424 -38.52 -33.19 44.23
C MET A 424 -38.99 -33.14 45.69
N ILE A 425 -40.28 -33.30 45.95
CA ILE A 425 -40.85 -33.50 47.29
C ILE A 425 -41.65 -34.80 47.28
N LEU A 426 -40.95 -35.93 47.15
CA LEU A 426 -41.42 -37.24 47.62
C LEU A 426 -40.23 -38.16 47.87
#